data_AF-A0A813ZAW6-F1
#
_entry.id   AF-A0A813ZAW6-F1
#
_cell.length_a   1.000
_cell.length_b   1.000
_cell.length_c   1.000
_cell.angle_alpha   90.00
_cell.angle_beta   90.00
_cell.angle_gamma   90.00
#
_symmetry.space_group_name_H-M   'P 1'
#
loop_
_entity.id
_entity.type
_entity.pdbx_description
1 polymer ?
#
loop_
_entity_poly.entity_id
_entity_poly.type
_entity_poly.pdbx_seq_one_letter_code
_entity_poly.pdbx_strand_id
1 'polypeptide(L)' 'MFDLNGMYNCQNDQVWAVNRAEADKNGGVKQNQQFQQKVMVWLGVCSEGVTPLVILDNGTVNHQRYIDEVLPVALK' A
#
# COMPACT_ATOMS: atom_id res chain seq x y z
N MET A 1 4.07 -9.97 10.30
CA MET A 1 3.10 -8.98 9.79
C MET A 1 3.59 -7.63 10.27
N PHE A 2 4.07 -6.77 9.36
CA PHE A 2 4.56 -5.44 9.73
C PHE A 2 3.42 -4.45 9.56
N ASP A 3 2.66 -4.24 10.63
CA ASP A 3 1.53 -3.32 10.63
C ASP A 3 2.02 -1.89 10.92
N LEU A 4 2.26 -1.10 9.87
CA LEU A 4 2.36 0.35 9.99
C LEU A 4 0.94 0.91 10.11
N ASN A 5 0.49 1.06 11.36
CA ASN A 5 -0.82 1.59 11.68
C ASN A 5 -0.82 3.12 11.50
N GLY A 6 -1.04 3.57 10.26
CA GLY A 6 -1.04 5.00 9.89
C GLY A 6 -2.07 5.84 10.64
N MET A 7 -3.06 5.21 11.29
CA MET A 7 -4.04 5.86 12.15
C MET A 7 -3.43 6.53 13.39
N TYR A 8 -2.23 6.11 13.81
CA TYR A 8 -1.57 6.63 15.02
C TYR A 8 -0.42 7.60 14.73
N ASN A 9 -0.13 7.92 13.46
CA ASN A 9 0.87 8.95 13.14
C ASN A 9 0.21 10.33 12.98
N CYS A 10 -0.27 10.89 14.08
CA CYS A 10 -0.85 12.24 14.15
C CYS A 10 0.16 13.36 13.81
N GLN A 11 1.43 13.03 13.59
CA GLN A 11 2.49 14.00 13.28
C GLN A 11 2.62 14.33 11.80
N ASN A 12 2.01 13.56 10.89
CA ASN A 12 2.12 13.79 9.45
C ASN A 12 1.11 14.80 8.86
N ASP A 13 0.22 15.39 9.68
CA ASP A 13 -0.80 16.36 9.25
C ASP A 13 -0.43 17.82 9.62
N GLN A 14 0.83 18.22 9.38
CA GLN A 14 1.21 19.63 9.54
C GLN A 14 0.92 20.44 8.27
N VAL A 15 -0.19 21.18 8.28
CA VAL A 15 -0.43 22.27 7.33
C VAL A 15 0.21 23.54 7.88
N TRP A 16 1.26 24.03 7.23
CA TRP A 16 1.83 25.35 7.56
C TRP A 16 0.86 26.43 7.12
N ALA A 17 0.22 27.08 8.09
CA ALA A 17 -0.65 28.23 7.87
C ALA A 17 -0.32 29.33 8.87
N VAL A 18 -0.37 30.59 8.43
CA VAL A 18 -0.07 31.75 9.28
C VAL A 18 -1.22 32.00 10.26
N ASN A 19 -2.44 31.58 9.92
CA ASN A 19 -3.61 31.66 10.79
C ASN A 19 -4.68 30.59 10.44
N ARG A 20 -5.65 30.45 11.33
CA ARG A 20 -6.74 29.45 11.21
C ARG A 20 -7.62 29.65 9.97
N ALA A 21 -7.89 30.91 9.60
CA ALA A 21 -8.70 31.21 8.42
C ALA A 21 -8.01 30.76 7.11
N GLU A 22 -6.68 30.83 7.07
CA GLU A 22 -5.87 30.32 5.97
C GLU A 22 -5.85 28.79 5.92
N ALA A 23 -5.76 28.12 7.08
CA ALA A 23 -5.86 26.67 7.17
C ALA A 23 -7.22 26.15 6.68
N ASP A 24 -8.31 26.82 7.07
CA ASP A 24 -9.67 26.47 6.65
C ASP A 24 -9.87 26.70 5.14
N LYS A 25 -9.31 27.79 4.58
CA LYS A 25 -9.39 28.13 3.14
C LYS A 25 -8.57 27.18 2.25
N ASN A 26 -7.44 26.69 2.74
CA ASN A 26 -6.55 25.76 2.02
C ASN A 26 -7.05 24.29 2.06
N GLY A 27 -8.25 24.04 2.58
CA GLY A 27 -8.84 22.71 2.61
C GLY A 27 -8.31 21.86 3.76
N GLY A 28 -8.32 22.42 4.98
CA GLY A 28 -7.88 21.77 6.25
C GLY A 28 -8.59 20.45 6.60
N VAL A 29 -9.52 19.99 5.77
CA VAL A 29 -10.02 18.61 5.81
C VAL A 29 -10.01 18.08 4.37
N LYS A 30 -8.83 17.66 3.89
CA LYS A 30 -8.83 16.61 2.88
C LYS A 30 -9.43 15.39 3.56
N GLN A 31 -10.53 14.87 3.04
CA GLN A 31 -10.80 13.46 3.24
C GLN A 31 -9.61 12.73 2.65
N ASN A 32 -8.62 12.42 3.48
CA ASN A 32 -7.67 11.37 3.18
C ASN A 32 -8.53 10.23 2.68
N GLN A 33 -8.24 9.72 1.48
CA GLN A 33 -8.87 8.51 0.99
C GLN A 33 -8.55 7.46 2.07
N GLN A 34 -9.47 7.30 3.04
CA GLN A 34 -9.20 6.65 4.34
C GLN A 34 -8.76 5.19 4.15
N PHE A 35 -9.01 4.68 2.95
CA PHE A 35 -8.54 3.41 2.45
C PHE A 35 -7.54 3.68 1.33
N GLN A 36 -6.25 3.75 1.67
CA GLN A 36 -5.21 3.61 0.66
C GLN A 36 -5.49 2.32 -0.11
N GLN A 37 -5.55 2.39 -1.44
CA GLN A 37 -5.63 1.20 -2.27
C GLN A 37 -4.38 0.36 -1.96
N LYS A 38 -4.58 -0.77 -1.27
CA LYS A 38 -3.49 -1.68 -0.90
C LYS A 38 -3.28 -2.64 -2.05
N VAL A 39 -2.07 -2.62 -2.59
CA VAL A 39 -1.63 -3.56 -3.62
C VAL A 39 -0.73 -4.58 -2.97
N MET A 40 -1.01 -5.87 -3.17
CA MET A 40 -0.13 -6.95 -2.72
C MET A 40 0.80 -7.31 -3.86
N VAL A 41 2.07 -7.55 -3.54
CA VAL A 41 3.08 -7.89 -4.53
C VAL A 41 3.78 -9.17 -4.10
N TRP A 42 3.98 -10.08 -5.04
CA TRP A 42 4.74 -11.30 -4.84
C TRP A 42 5.97 -11.32 -5.75
N LEU A 43 7.08 -11.78 -5.19
CA LEU A 43 8.36 -11.91 -5.87
C LEU A 43 9.11 -13.10 -5.24
N GLY A 44 9.67 -13.97 -6.07
CA GLY A 44 10.53 -15.06 -5.65
C GLY A 44 11.99 -14.68 -5.88
N VAL A 45 12.84 -14.96 -4.90
CA VAL A 45 14.30 -14.76 -5.01
C VAL A 45 14.98 -16.08 -4.67
N CYS A 46 15.88 -16.52 -5.54
CA CYS A 46 16.75 -17.66 -5.33
C CYS A 46 18.20 -17.28 -5.65
N SER A 47 19.13 -18.21 -5.45
CA SER A 47 20.54 -18.01 -5.79
C SER A 47 20.77 -17.78 -7.29
N GLU A 48 19.84 -18.22 -8.14
CA GLU A 48 19.93 -18.12 -9.60
C GLU A 48 19.30 -16.82 -10.14
N GLY A 49 18.51 -16.12 -9.34
CA GLY A 49 17.91 -14.85 -9.75
C GLY A 49 16.60 -14.51 -9.07
N VAL A 50 15.85 -13.65 -9.75
CA VAL A 50 14.59 -13.07 -9.28
C VAL A 50 13.49 -13.39 -10.29
N THR A 51 12.35 -13.88 -9.82
CA THR A 51 11.19 -14.14 -10.67
C THR A 51 10.55 -12.82 -11.14
N PRO A 52 9.83 -12.82 -12.27
CA PRO A 52 8.98 -11.69 -12.64
C PRO A 52 8.04 -11.29 -11.50
N LEU A 53 7.82 -9.98 -11.35
CA LEU A 53 6.98 -9.42 -10.30
C LEU A 53 5.50 -9.75 -10.55
N VAL A 54 4.80 -10.27 -9.55
CA VAL A 54 3.35 -10.50 -9.60
C VAL A 54 2.66 -9.45 -8.75
N ILE A 55 1.82 -8.63 -9.38
CA ILE A 55 1.05 -7.59 -8.71
C ILE A 55 -0.40 -8.07 -8.57
N LEU A 56 -0.91 -8.06 -7.34
CA LEU A 56 -2.24 -8.48 -6.97
C LEU A 56 -3.02 -7.23 -6.54
N ASP A 57 -3.76 -6.68 -7.50
CA ASP A 57 -4.41 -5.36 -7.36
C ASP A 57 -5.58 -5.36 -6.37
N ASN A 58 -6.23 -6.52 -6.15
CA ASN A 58 -7.42 -6.62 -5.32
C ASN A 58 -7.28 -7.72 -4.26
N GLY A 59 -7.12 -7.34 -2.99
CA GLY A 59 -7.14 -8.28 -1.86
C GLY A 59 -5.82 -9.01 -1.63
N THR A 60 -5.86 -10.06 -0.80
CA THR A 60 -4.67 -10.83 -0.41
C THR A 60 -4.55 -12.14 -1.20
N VAL A 61 -3.33 -12.70 -1.23
CA VAL A 61 -3.11 -14.08 -1.68
C VAL A 61 -3.96 -15.03 -0.84
N ASN A 62 -4.71 -15.88 -1.52
CA ASN A 62 -5.29 -17.09 -0.95
C ASN A 62 -4.73 -18.31 -1.71
N HIS A 63 -5.07 -19.53 -1.26
CA HIS A 63 -4.51 -20.75 -1.85
C HIS A 63 -4.81 -20.87 -3.36
N GLN A 64 -6.03 -20.56 -3.79
CA GLN A 64 -6.42 -20.67 -5.20
C GLN A 64 -5.67 -19.66 -6.06
N ARG A 65 -5.62 -18.40 -5.62
CA ARG A 65 -4.90 -17.33 -6.32
C ARG A 65 -3.40 -17.57 -6.35
N TYR A 66 -2.84 -18.17 -5.30
CA TYR A 66 -1.43 -18.59 -5.32
C TYR A 66 -1.17 -19.62 -6.41
N ILE A 67 -2.05 -20.61 -6.55
CA ILE A 67 -1.93 -21.65 -7.57
C ILE A 67 -2.08 -21.06 -8.98
N ASP A 68 -3.04 -20.16 -9.16
CA ASP A 68 -3.39 -19.65 -10.50
C ASP A 68 -2.50 -18.50 -10.96
N GLU A 69 -2.09 -17.60 -10.05
CA GLU A 69 -1.39 -16.36 -10.39
C GLU A 69 0.11 -16.38 -10.03
N VAL A 70 0.51 -17.12 -8.99
CA VAL A 70 1.90 -17.10 -8.47
C VAL A 70 2.71 -18.31 -8.94
N LEU A 71 2.20 -19.54 -8.79
CA LEU A 71 2.94 -20.76 -9.16
C LEU A 71 3.43 -20.77 -10.62
N PRO A 72 2.68 -20.30 -11.62
CA PRO A 72 3.15 -20.29 -13.01
C PRO A 72 4.35 -19.37 -13.26
N VAL A 73 4.56 -18.38 -12.37
CA VAL A 73 5.70 -17.45 -12.41
C VAL A 73 6.86 -17.98 -11.57
N ALA A 74 6.55 -18.67 -10.46
CA ALA A 74 7.54 -19.24 -9.55
C ALA A 74 8.26 -20.49 -10.10
N LEU A 75 7.61 -21.23 -11.01
CA LEU A 75 8.14 -22.46 -11.61
C LEU A 75 8.89 -22.24 -12.94
N LYS A 76 9.10 -20.98 -13.33
CA LYS A 76 9.92 -20.61 -14.49
C LYS A 76 11.34 -20.29 -14.06
#